data_AF-A0A9W4LDI5-F1
#
_entry.id   AF-A0A9W4LDI5-F1
#
_cell.length_a   1.000
_cell.length_b   1.000
_cell.length_c   1.000
_cell.angle_alpha   90.00
_cell.angle_beta   90.00
_cell.angle_gamma   90.00
#
_symmetry.space_group_name_H-M   'P 1'
#
loop_
_entity.id
_entity.type
_entity.pdbx_description
1 polymer ?
#
loop_
_entity_poly.entity_id
_entity_poly.type
_entity_poly.pdbx_seq_one_letter_code
_entity_poly.pdbx_strand_id
1 'polypeptide(L)'
;MKTPKGQIERTGTINFGDAYLSIWEEGESPAGRRSGLSGEWEKKFKRDVFTRIVQTLNRLGWDCAPPPIKPHDVKHYGGTVARWASQRRRDCRKGDLFGELEISGRTIKLEMWQSVNTPTRPDHGGRYEPNKEAVMPYLLRLEMERTRRRIRDYLCNVFSGYEFRPPKAEIGPDGITALEWIEQNYRESCHYNPKLGRPSGDEYGYNNKSADGGHVEHGARVWFTDWHGRILEGVAYYNINNMWWVVTGKYDRRNVASFEIYTKQPDNLRTKRNGKVRRKRLEAEIAKAVGTMDFERAAILRDILFPGNPALFVVWHKGHCLYHCANFQGYTHDKDKAGRFTAREVKGWNQEPNEVRSLAA
;
A
#
# COMPACT_ATOMS: atom_id res chain seq x y z
N MET A 1 6.67 -41.76 -5.84
CA MET A 1 5.22 -41.62 -6.07
C MET A 1 4.96 -41.74 -7.55
N LYS A 2 4.16 -42.71 -7.99
CA LYS A 2 3.77 -42.82 -9.41
C LYS A 2 2.76 -41.70 -9.70
N THR A 3 3.09 -40.83 -10.64
CA THR A 3 2.20 -39.78 -11.16
C THR A 3 0.90 -40.44 -11.63
N PRO A 4 -0.29 -39.95 -11.24
CA PRO A 4 -1.55 -40.45 -11.79
C PRO A 4 -1.51 -40.38 -13.32
N LYS A 5 -1.82 -41.50 -14.00
CA LYS A 5 -1.92 -41.54 -15.48
C LYS A 5 -2.88 -40.42 -15.93
N GLY A 6 -2.37 -39.45 -16.70
CA GLY A 6 -3.17 -38.42 -17.37
C GLY A 6 -2.96 -36.96 -16.94
N GLN A 7 -2.06 -36.68 -15.98
CA GLN A 7 -1.71 -35.29 -15.64
C GLN A 7 -0.79 -34.67 -16.69
N ILE A 8 -0.96 -33.37 -16.93
CA ILE A 8 -0.13 -32.59 -17.85
C ILE A 8 1.03 -31.97 -17.05
N GLU A 9 2.26 -32.15 -17.52
CA GLU A 9 3.43 -31.55 -16.91
C GLU A 9 3.50 -30.04 -17.20
N ARG A 10 3.13 -29.23 -16.22
CA ARG A 10 3.31 -27.78 -16.17
C ARG A 10 3.52 -27.34 -14.72
N THR A 11 4.32 -26.32 -14.53
CA THR A 11 4.58 -25.73 -13.21
C THR A 11 3.99 -24.33 -13.16
N GLY A 12 3.21 -24.05 -12.13
CA GLY A 12 2.51 -22.78 -12.00
C GLY A 12 2.01 -22.53 -10.58
N THR A 13 1.69 -21.29 -10.29
CA THR A 13 1.14 -20.85 -9.00
C THR A 13 -0.24 -20.26 -9.21
N ILE A 14 -1.20 -20.71 -8.41
CA ILE A 14 -2.56 -20.17 -8.37
C ILE A 14 -2.69 -19.31 -7.11
N ASN A 15 -3.20 -18.09 -7.25
CA ASN A 15 -3.40 -17.17 -6.13
C ASN A 15 -4.85 -16.64 -6.15
N PHE A 16 -5.40 -16.40 -4.97
CA PHE A 16 -6.65 -15.64 -4.81
C PHE A 16 -6.33 -14.25 -4.27
N GLY A 17 -7.12 -13.26 -4.66
CA GLY A 17 -7.20 -11.95 -4.00
C GLY A 17 -8.61 -11.39 -4.13
N ASP A 18 -8.78 -10.09 -3.88
CA ASP A 18 -10.11 -9.43 -3.82
C ASP A 18 -10.91 -9.62 -5.11
N ALA A 19 -11.84 -10.57 -5.06
CA ALA A 19 -12.72 -11.03 -6.13
C ALA A 19 -11.98 -11.46 -7.40
N TYR A 20 -10.77 -12.01 -7.29
CA TYR A 20 -10.04 -12.56 -8.44
C TYR A 20 -9.33 -13.88 -8.14
N LEU A 21 -9.03 -14.58 -9.23
CA LEU A 21 -8.11 -15.71 -9.30
C LEU A 21 -7.03 -15.38 -10.32
N SER A 22 -5.76 -15.60 -9.97
CA SER A 22 -4.64 -15.45 -10.91
C SER A 22 -3.78 -16.70 -10.97
N ILE A 23 -3.28 -17.00 -12.15
CA ILE A 23 -2.36 -18.10 -12.43
C ILE A 23 -1.12 -17.49 -13.03
N TRP A 24 0.03 -17.93 -12.54
CA TRP A 24 1.32 -17.49 -13.02
C TRP A 24 2.23 -18.69 -13.26
N GLU A 25 2.90 -18.71 -14.40
CA GLU A 25 3.94 -19.70 -14.70
C GLU A 25 5.27 -18.99 -14.96
N GLU A 26 6.40 -19.59 -14.58
CA GLU A 26 7.67 -19.16 -15.15
C GLU A 26 7.71 -19.65 -16.59
N GLY A 27 7.65 -18.73 -17.55
CA GLY A 27 7.81 -19.04 -18.96
C GLY A 27 9.25 -19.50 -19.27
N GLU A 28 9.55 -19.74 -20.55
CA GLU A 28 10.93 -19.94 -20.97
C GLU A 28 11.79 -18.70 -20.66
N SER A 29 13.06 -18.93 -20.30
CA SER A 29 14.01 -17.93 -19.77
C SER A 29 14.06 -16.59 -20.56
N PRO A 30 14.57 -15.50 -19.98
CA PRO A 30 14.69 -14.19 -20.65
C PRO A 30 15.38 -14.23 -22.03
N ALA A 31 16.21 -15.24 -22.31
CA ALA A 31 16.85 -15.45 -23.60
C ALA A 31 15.87 -15.79 -24.74
N GLY A 32 14.70 -16.39 -24.45
CA GLY A 32 13.66 -16.74 -25.43
C GLY A 32 12.79 -15.56 -25.89
N ARG A 33 12.83 -14.41 -25.21
CA ARG A 33 12.04 -13.22 -25.58
C ARG A 33 12.52 -12.55 -26.88
N ARG A 34 13.75 -12.81 -27.31
CA ARG A 34 14.35 -12.19 -28.51
C ARG A 34 14.15 -13.01 -29.81
N SER A 35 13.68 -14.26 -29.76
CA SER A 35 13.74 -15.17 -30.93
C SER A 35 12.41 -15.66 -31.51
N GLY A 36 11.27 -15.03 -31.19
CA GLY A 36 9.96 -15.47 -31.73
C GLY A 36 9.36 -16.73 -31.07
N LEU A 37 10.11 -17.43 -30.22
CA LEU A 37 9.67 -18.57 -29.39
C LEU A 37 8.60 -18.17 -28.35
N SER A 38 8.54 -16.89 -27.97
CA SER A 38 7.55 -16.35 -27.01
C SER A 38 6.09 -16.57 -27.43
N GLY A 39 5.80 -16.65 -28.74
CA GLY A 39 4.43 -16.78 -29.24
C GLY A 39 3.87 -18.20 -29.17
N GLU A 40 4.71 -19.22 -29.34
CA GLU A 40 4.29 -20.63 -29.30
C GLU A 40 4.01 -21.10 -27.88
N TRP A 41 4.86 -20.70 -26.93
CA TRP A 41 4.64 -20.97 -25.51
C TRP A 41 3.31 -20.38 -25.04
N GLU A 42 3.01 -19.13 -25.40
CA GLU A 42 1.76 -18.47 -25.00
C GLU A 42 0.54 -19.13 -25.66
N LYS A 43 0.63 -19.54 -26.93
CA LYS A 43 -0.42 -20.33 -27.59
C LYS A 43 -0.66 -21.64 -26.85
N LYS A 44 0.40 -22.34 -26.43
CA LYS A 44 0.31 -23.57 -25.64
C LYS A 44 -0.30 -23.31 -24.26
N PHE A 45 0.12 -22.26 -23.56
CA PHE A 45 -0.43 -21.84 -22.26
C PHE A 45 -1.93 -21.50 -22.37
N LYS A 46 -2.32 -20.78 -23.42
CA LYS A 46 -3.73 -20.49 -23.72
C LYS A 46 -4.55 -21.75 -24.00
N ARG A 47 -4.02 -22.67 -24.81
CA ARG A 47 -4.71 -23.93 -25.13
C ARG A 47 -4.84 -24.82 -23.90
N ASP A 48 -3.75 -24.98 -23.16
CA ASP A 48 -3.68 -25.94 -22.07
C ASP A 48 -4.41 -25.43 -20.82
N VAL A 49 -4.31 -24.12 -20.51
CA VAL A 49 -4.79 -23.56 -19.23
C VAL A 49 -5.99 -22.64 -19.43
N PHE A 50 -5.85 -21.58 -20.24
CA PHE A 50 -6.93 -20.59 -20.43
C PHE A 50 -8.23 -21.24 -20.95
N THR A 51 -8.10 -22.15 -21.93
CA THR A 51 -9.26 -22.84 -22.52
C THR A 51 -9.94 -23.77 -21.51
N ARG A 52 -9.18 -24.38 -20.61
CA ARG A 52 -9.73 -25.22 -19.53
C ARG A 52 -10.47 -24.40 -18.48
N ILE A 53 -10.01 -23.19 -18.18
CA ILE A 53 -10.75 -22.27 -17.30
C ILE A 53 -12.08 -21.92 -17.93
N VAL A 54 -12.11 -21.57 -19.22
CA VAL A 54 -13.35 -21.30 -19.96
C VAL A 54 -14.28 -22.52 -19.93
N GLN A 55 -13.77 -23.73 -20.18
CA GLN A 55 -14.57 -24.96 -20.09
C GLN A 55 -15.13 -25.20 -18.68
N THR A 56 -14.34 -24.91 -17.65
CA THR A 56 -14.76 -25.06 -16.26
C THR A 56 -15.84 -24.04 -15.89
N LEU A 57 -15.68 -22.78 -16.32
CA LEU A 57 -16.67 -21.73 -16.18
C LEU A 57 -17.99 -22.12 -16.86
N ASN A 58 -17.95 -22.56 -18.11
CA ASN A 58 -19.14 -23.03 -18.83
C ASN A 58 -19.84 -24.19 -18.09
N ARG A 59 -19.09 -25.17 -17.55
CA ARG A 59 -19.65 -26.27 -16.75
C ARG A 59 -20.27 -25.80 -15.43
N LEU A 60 -19.76 -24.71 -14.88
CA LEU A 60 -20.33 -24.06 -13.69
C LEU A 60 -21.54 -23.18 -14.05
N GLY A 61 -21.92 -23.07 -15.32
CA GLY A 61 -23.06 -22.26 -15.77
C GLY A 61 -22.74 -20.78 -15.95
N TRP A 62 -21.48 -20.45 -16.25
CA TRP A 62 -21.10 -19.11 -16.69
C TRP A 62 -21.18 -19.02 -18.22
N ASP A 63 -21.68 -17.89 -18.70
CA ASP A 63 -21.60 -17.51 -20.11
C ASP A 63 -20.25 -16.84 -20.36
N CYS A 64 -19.40 -17.42 -21.21
CA CYS A 64 -18.09 -16.88 -21.55
C CYS A 64 -17.99 -16.55 -23.05
N ALA A 65 -17.89 -15.26 -23.39
CA ALA A 65 -17.80 -14.79 -24.77
C ALA A 65 -16.55 -13.91 -24.99
N PRO A 66 -15.94 -13.90 -26.18
CA PRO A 66 -14.93 -12.89 -26.50
C PRO A 66 -15.57 -11.49 -26.50
N PRO A 67 -14.89 -10.46 -25.97
CA PRO A 67 -15.42 -9.11 -25.97
C PRO A 67 -15.59 -8.60 -27.41
N PRO A 68 -16.62 -7.77 -27.67
CA PRO A 68 -16.85 -7.21 -28.99
C PRO A 68 -15.66 -6.34 -29.41
N ILE A 69 -15.26 -6.46 -30.68
CA ILE A 69 -14.19 -5.63 -31.25
C ILE A 69 -14.74 -4.22 -31.42
N LYS A 70 -14.20 -3.26 -30.66
CA LYS A 70 -14.64 -1.87 -30.73
C LYS A 70 -14.13 -1.22 -32.03
N PRO A 71 -14.98 -0.50 -32.79
CA PRO A 71 -14.55 0.22 -34.00
C PRO A 71 -13.43 1.22 -33.74
N HIS A 72 -13.44 1.85 -32.57
CA HIS A 72 -12.36 2.74 -32.10
C HIS A 72 -11.01 2.03 -32.06
N ASP A 73 -10.94 0.80 -31.52
CA ASP A 73 -9.68 0.07 -31.37
C ASP A 73 -9.12 -0.36 -32.72
N VAL A 74 -9.99 -0.68 -33.68
CA VAL A 74 -9.61 -0.98 -35.07
C VAL A 74 -8.99 0.24 -35.74
N LYS A 75 -9.57 1.43 -35.52
CA LYS A 75 -9.09 2.70 -36.10
C LYS A 75 -7.74 3.12 -35.52
N HIS A 76 -7.53 2.95 -34.21
CA HIS A 76 -6.31 3.43 -33.54
C HIS A 76 -5.16 2.43 -33.58
N TYR A 77 -5.43 1.13 -33.50
CA TYR A 77 -4.40 0.09 -33.37
C TYR A 77 -4.34 -0.88 -34.56
N GLY A 78 -5.30 -0.79 -35.48
CA GLY A 78 -5.43 -1.71 -36.61
C GLY A 78 -6.26 -2.96 -36.28
N GLY A 79 -6.94 -3.51 -37.30
CA GLY A 79 -7.86 -4.64 -37.13
C GLY A 79 -7.22 -5.92 -36.58
N THR A 80 -5.95 -6.17 -36.92
CA THR A 80 -5.21 -7.35 -36.42
C THR A 80 -4.99 -7.26 -34.91
N VAL A 81 -4.54 -6.10 -34.42
CA VAL A 81 -4.26 -5.88 -32.98
C VAL A 81 -5.55 -5.95 -32.18
N ALA A 82 -6.63 -5.31 -32.66
CA ALA A 82 -7.93 -5.35 -32.00
C ALA A 82 -8.49 -6.78 -31.91
N ARG A 83 -8.32 -7.59 -32.96
CA ARG A 83 -8.70 -9.01 -32.96
C ARG A 83 -7.85 -9.82 -31.97
N TRP A 84 -6.54 -9.59 -31.92
CA TRP A 84 -5.64 -10.27 -30.98
C TRP A 84 -6.00 -9.95 -29.52
N ALA A 85 -6.31 -8.68 -29.23
CA ALA A 85 -6.74 -8.24 -27.90
C ALA A 85 -8.08 -8.85 -27.47
N SER A 86 -9.03 -9.02 -28.40
CA SER A 86 -10.30 -9.74 -28.12
C SER A 86 -10.05 -11.23 -27.88
N GLN A 87 -9.15 -11.87 -28.64
CA GLN A 87 -8.85 -13.29 -28.48
C GLN A 87 -8.24 -13.67 -27.13
N ARG A 88 -7.52 -12.74 -26.47
CA ARG A 88 -6.88 -12.93 -25.15
C ARG A 88 -7.84 -12.71 -23.97
N ARG A 89 -9.06 -12.24 -24.22
CA ARG A 89 -10.03 -11.91 -23.17
C ARG A 89 -11.33 -12.69 -23.34
N ARG A 90 -12.02 -12.95 -22.24
CA ARG A 90 -13.42 -13.39 -22.24
C ARG A 90 -14.18 -12.55 -21.22
N ASP A 91 -15.31 -12.03 -21.67
CA ASP A 91 -16.33 -11.48 -20.79
C ASP A 91 -17.15 -12.66 -20.29
N CYS A 92 -17.24 -12.78 -18.97
CA CYS A 92 -17.88 -13.88 -18.27
C CYS A 92 -19.10 -13.34 -17.51
N ARG A 93 -20.22 -14.06 -17.53
CA ARG A 93 -21.40 -13.68 -16.74
C ARG A 93 -22.10 -14.90 -16.14
N LYS A 94 -22.58 -14.76 -14.91
CA LYS A 94 -23.49 -15.71 -14.26
C LYS A 94 -24.46 -14.95 -13.37
N GLY A 95 -25.69 -14.77 -13.84
CA GLY A 95 -26.68 -13.92 -13.18
C GLY A 95 -26.17 -12.48 -13.03
N ASP A 96 -26.10 -12.01 -11.79
CA ASP A 96 -25.59 -10.67 -11.41
C ASP A 96 -24.09 -10.63 -11.13
N LEU A 97 -23.40 -11.77 -11.27
CA LEU A 97 -21.95 -11.85 -11.16
C LEU A 97 -21.34 -11.73 -12.56
N PHE A 98 -20.46 -10.75 -12.71
CA PHE A 98 -19.68 -10.49 -13.92
C PHE A 98 -18.25 -10.95 -13.70
N GLY A 99 -17.54 -11.25 -14.78
CA GLY A 99 -16.12 -11.48 -14.74
C GLY A 99 -15.42 -11.19 -16.05
N GLU A 100 -14.11 -11.01 -15.98
CA GLU A 100 -13.21 -10.84 -17.10
C GLU A 100 -12.06 -11.82 -16.94
N LEU A 101 -11.93 -12.73 -17.89
CA LEU A 101 -10.81 -13.66 -17.98
C LEU A 101 -9.82 -13.16 -19.02
N GLU A 102 -8.60 -12.86 -18.61
CA GLU A 102 -7.54 -12.36 -19.48
C GLU A 102 -6.28 -13.22 -19.40
N ILE A 103 -5.60 -13.40 -20.53
CA ILE A 103 -4.23 -13.89 -20.61
C ILE A 103 -3.28 -12.77 -21.04
N SER A 104 -2.22 -12.55 -20.27
CA SER A 104 -1.16 -11.59 -20.55
C SER A 104 0.20 -12.25 -20.31
N GLY A 105 0.85 -12.66 -21.41
CA GLY A 105 2.13 -13.35 -21.38
C GLY A 105 2.08 -14.60 -20.49
N ARG A 106 2.77 -14.54 -19.35
CA ARG A 106 2.90 -15.64 -18.38
C ARG A 106 1.82 -15.69 -17.30
N THR A 107 0.83 -14.81 -17.38
CA THR A 107 -0.20 -14.64 -16.36
C THR A 107 -1.59 -14.83 -16.97
N ILE A 108 -2.46 -15.57 -16.29
CA ILE A 108 -3.91 -15.59 -16.55
C ILE A 108 -4.60 -15.00 -15.32
N LYS A 109 -5.56 -14.10 -15.52
CA LYS A 109 -6.34 -13.50 -14.44
C LYS A 109 -7.83 -13.62 -14.76
N LEU A 110 -8.59 -14.14 -13.81
CA LEU A 110 -10.05 -14.05 -13.78
C LEU A 110 -10.43 -13.05 -12.68
N GLU A 111 -10.88 -11.87 -13.07
CA GLU A 111 -11.45 -10.89 -12.14
C GLU A 111 -12.97 -10.96 -12.17
N MET A 112 -13.62 -10.89 -11.02
CA MET A 112 -15.07 -11.00 -10.86
C MET A 112 -15.61 -9.80 -10.08
N TRP A 113 -16.83 -9.38 -10.38
CA TRP A 113 -17.49 -8.27 -9.68
C TRP A 113 -19.00 -8.37 -9.82
N GLN A 114 -19.72 -7.54 -9.07
CA GLN A 114 -21.17 -7.42 -9.13
C GLN A 114 -21.58 -5.94 -9.12
N SER A 115 -22.72 -5.61 -9.73
CA SER A 115 -23.22 -4.22 -9.81
C SER A 115 -24.49 -3.98 -8.99
N VAL A 116 -24.80 -4.86 -8.03
CA VAL A 116 -25.96 -4.79 -7.14
C VAL A 116 -25.70 -3.88 -5.93
N ASN A 117 -24.52 -4.02 -5.30
CA ASN A 117 -24.12 -3.24 -4.12
C ASN A 117 -22.75 -2.60 -4.34
N THR A 118 -22.72 -1.32 -4.70
CA THR A 118 -21.50 -0.57 -5.04
C THR A 118 -21.50 0.77 -4.32
N PRO A 119 -21.21 0.79 -3.00
CA PRO A 119 -21.45 1.95 -2.14
C PRO A 119 -20.55 3.15 -2.42
N THR A 120 -19.36 2.93 -3.01
CA THR A 120 -18.39 4.02 -3.24
C THR A 120 -18.48 4.63 -4.64
N ARG A 121 -19.36 4.09 -5.50
CA ARG A 121 -19.39 4.38 -6.94
C ARG A 121 -20.70 5.07 -7.37
N PRO A 122 -20.65 6.31 -7.90
CA PRO A 122 -21.84 7.02 -8.38
C PRO A 122 -22.48 6.39 -9.63
N ASP A 123 -21.69 5.68 -10.44
CA ASP A 123 -22.15 5.01 -11.68
C ASP A 123 -22.64 3.58 -11.44
N HIS A 124 -22.72 3.15 -10.17
CA HIS A 124 -23.15 1.84 -9.73
C HIS A 124 -22.45 0.64 -10.39
N GLY A 125 -21.27 0.86 -11.00
CA GLY A 125 -20.56 -0.20 -11.70
C GLY A 125 -19.61 -0.95 -10.76
N GLY A 126 -19.73 -2.27 -10.68
CA GLY A 126 -18.93 -3.10 -9.76
C GLY A 126 -17.46 -3.28 -10.09
N ARG A 127 -17.07 -3.08 -11.36
CA ARG A 127 -15.73 -3.42 -11.85
C ARG A 127 -14.61 -2.67 -11.12
N TYR A 128 -14.86 -1.42 -10.74
CA TYR A 128 -13.88 -0.55 -10.09
C TYR A 128 -14.24 -0.26 -8.63
N GLU A 129 -15.18 -1.00 -8.06
CA GLU A 129 -15.47 -0.92 -6.62
C GLU A 129 -14.25 -1.48 -5.83
N PRO A 130 -13.76 -0.77 -4.81
CA PRO A 130 -12.75 -1.29 -3.89
C PRO A 130 -13.35 -2.35 -2.95
N ASN A 131 -12.54 -3.30 -2.49
CA ASN A 131 -12.96 -4.38 -1.57
C ASN A 131 -14.21 -5.11 -2.08
N LYS A 132 -14.17 -5.54 -3.35
CA LYS A 132 -15.29 -6.15 -4.07
C LYS A 132 -15.94 -7.28 -3.30
N GLU A 133 -15.15 -8.13 -2.63
CA GLU A 133 -15.67 -9.24 -1.82
C GLU A 133 -16.45 -8.80 -0.59
N ALA A 134 -16.01 -7.72 0.07
CA ALA A 134 -16.62 -7.24 1.31
C ALA A 134 -18.01 -6.65 1.06
N VAL A 135 -18.17 -5.97 -0.09
CA VAL A 135 -19.43 -5.34 -0.49
C VAL A 135 -20.34 -6.28 -1.29
N MET A 136 -19.84 -7.44 -1.73
CA MET A 136 -20.62 -8.41 -2.49
C MET A 136 -21.74 -9.02 -1.64
N PRO A 137 -23.01 -9.02 -2.11
CA PRO A 137 -24.09 -9.72 -1.43
C PRO A 137 -23.74 -11.18 -1.16
N TYR A 138 -24.17 -11.69 0.00
CA TYR A 138 -23.70 -12.98 0.54
C TYR A 138 -23.76 -14.15 -0.45
N LEU A 139 -24.89 -14.34 -1.15
CA LEU A 139 -25.06 -15.42 -2.11
C LEU A 139 -24.15 -15.28 -3.34
N LEU A 140 -23.96 -14.05 -3.85
CA LEU A 140 -23.03 -13.78 -4.94
C LEU A 140 -21.59 -14.05 -4.51
N ARG A 141 -21.23 -13.71 -3.27
CA ARG A 141 -19.91 -13.98 -2.69
C ARG A 141 -19.65 -15.48 -2.58
N LEU A 142 -20.63 -16.26 -2.14
CA LEU A 142 -20.51 -17.72 -2.09
C LEU A 142 -20.36 -18.34 -3.49
N GLU A 143 -21.10 -17.84 -4.48
CA GLU A 143 -21.02 -18.35 -5.85
C GLU A 143 -19.67 -18.00 -6.52
N MET A 144 -19.17 -16.79 -6.26
CA MET A 144 -17.83 -16.35 -6.66
C MET A 144 -16.76 -17.26 -6.02
N GLU A 145 -16.84 -17.46 -4.69
CA GLU A 145 -15.92 -18.32 -3.93
C GLU A 145 -15.91 -19.75 -4.48
N ARG A 146 -17.10 -20.31 -4.69
CA ARG A 146 -17.28 -21.65 -5.27
C ARG A 146 -16.65 -21.74 -6.65
N THR A 147 -16.82 -20.72 -7.49
CA THR A 147 -16.25 -20.66 -8.84
C THR A 147 -14.73 -20.70 -8.80
N ARG A 148 -14.08 -19.81 -8.02
CA ARG A 148 -12.61 -19.78 -7.92
C ARG A 148 -12.03 -21.05 -7.31
N ARG A 149 -12.67 -21.63 -6.28
CA ARG A 149 -12.26 -22.91 -5.67
C ARG A 149 -12.33 -24.06 -6.67
N ARG A 150 -13.42 -24.17 -7.42
CA ARG A 150 -13.58 -25.25 -8.43
C ARG A 150 -12.55 -25.15 -9.55
N ILE A 151 -12.23 -23.94 -10.00
CA ILE A 151 -11.16 -23.72 -10.98
C ILE A 151 -9.81 -24.13 -10.40
N ARG A 152 -9.46 -23.65 -9.19
CA ARG A 152 -8.23 -24.05 -8.49
C ARG A 152 -8.11 -25.56 -8.37
N ASP A 153 -9.13 -26.22 -7.80
CA ASP A 153 -9.11 -27.66 -7.55
C ASP A 153 -8.96 -28.44 -8.86
N TYR A 154 -9.67 -28.02 -9.91
CA TYR A 154 -9.55 -28.63 -11.23
C TYR A 154 -8.13 -28.51 -11.79
N LEU A 155 -7.54 -27.30 -11.75
CA LEU A 155 -6.20 -27.06 -12.30
C LEU A 155 -5.11 -27.80 -11.51
N CYS A 156 -5.15 -27.77 -10.16
CA CYS A 156 -4.22 -28.54 -9.32
C CYS A 156 -4.35 -30.05 -9.51
N ASN A 157 -5.54 -30.56 -9.89
CA ASN A 157 -5.72 -31.98 -10.19
C ASN A 157 -5.21 -32.37 -11.59
N VAL A 158 -5.30 -31.47 -12.57
CA VAL A 158 -4.92 -31.75 -13.96
C VAL A 158 -3.43 -31.53 -14.21
N PHE A 159 -2.81 -30.56 -13.55
CA PHE A 159 -1.40 -30.21 -13.74
C PHE A 159 -0.56 -30.67 -12.55
N SER A 160 0.49 -31.44 -12.82
CA SER A 160 1.31 -32.06 -11.77
C SER A 160 2.15 -31.05 -10.97
N GLY A 161 2.48 -29.88 -11.53
CA GLY A 161 3.29 -28.85 -10.89
C GLY A 161 2.51 -27.58 -10.50
N TYR A 162 1.18 -27.63 -10.47
CA TYR A 162 0.37 -26.48 -10.08
C TYR A 162 0.14 -26.45 -8.56
N GLU A 163 0.59 -25.37 -7.93
CA GLU A 163 0.43 -25.17 -6.49
C GLU A 163 -0.51 -24.00 -6.20
N PHE A 164 -1.43 -24.20 -5.25
CA PHE A 164 -2.23 -23.10 -4.72
C PHE A 164 -1.47 -22.40 -3.60
N ARG A 165 -1.24 -21.09 -3.80
CA ARG A 165 -0.74 -20.21 -2.75
C ARG A 165 -1.94 -19.52 -2.11
N PRO A 166 -2.31 -19.87 -0.87
CA PRO A 166 -3.37 -19.17 -0.18
C PRO A 166 -2.99 -17.68 -0.04
N PRO A 167 -4.00 -16.77 0.03
CA PRO A 167 -3.72 -15.40 0.39
C PRO A 167 -2.94 -15.35 1.70
N LYS A 168 -2.02 -14.40 1.82
CA LYS A 168 -1.28 -14.21 3.08
C LYS A 168 -2.28 -13.97 4.19
N ALA A 169 -2.14 -14.70 5.28
CA ALA A 169 -3.02 -14.51 6.42
C ALA A 169 -2.89 -13.06 6.91
N GLU A 170 -4.01 -12.37 6.99
CA GLU A 170 -4.05 -11.02 7.53
C GLU A 170 -3.98 -11.06 9.04
N ILE A 171 -3.50 -9.97 9.64
CA ILE A 171 -3.52 -9.85 11.10
C ILE A 171 -4.97 -9.64 11.54
N GLY A 172 -5.45 -10.48 12.45
CA GLY A 172 -6.81 -10.35 12.99
C GLY A 172 -7.25 -11.56 13.81
N PRO A 173 -8.45 -11.50 14.44
CA PRO A 173 -8.98 -12.57 15.29
C PRO A 173 -9.07 -13.94 14.61
N ASP A 174 -9.47 -13.97 13.33
CA ASP A 174 -9.59 -15.18 12.51
C ASP A 174 -8.36 -15.41 11.60
N GLY A 175 -7.33 -14.58 11.76
CA GLY A 175 -6.11 -14.61 10.96
C GLY A 175 -4.92 -14.99 11.83
N ILE A 176 -3.82 -14.26 11.66
CA ILE A 176 -2.61 -14.42 12.47
C ILE A 176 -2.45 -13.27 13.47
N THR A 177 -1.69 -13.52 14.52
CA THR A 177 -1.27 -12.50 15.47
C THR A 177 -0.23 -11.55 14.85
N ALA A 178 -0.05 -10.39 15.48
CA ALA A 178 0.99 -9.45 15.08
C ALA A 178 2.39 -10.07 15.13
N LEU A 179 2.66 -10.96 16.11
CA LEU A 179 3.93 -11.66 16.25
C LEU A 179 4.16 -12.70 15.16
N GLU A 180 3.15 -13.54 14.87
CA GLU A 180 3.22 -14.51 13.78
C GLU A 180 3.42 -13.82 12.42
N TRP A 181 2.78 -12.66 12.22
CA TRP A 181 3.00 -11.85 11.03
C TRP A 181 4.44 -11.33 10.95
N ILE A 182 5.00 -10.82 12.06
CA ILE A 182 6.41 -10.36 12.11
C ILE A 182 7.37 -11.50 11.79
N GLU A 183 7.12 -12.69 12.34
CA GLU A 183 7.94 -13.87 12.08
C GLU A 183 7.88 -14.30 10.60
N GLN A 184 6.69 -14.32 10.01
CA GLN A 184 6.52 -14.56 8.57
C GLN A 184 7.25 -13.50 7.73
N ASN A 185 7.12 -12.21 8.11
CA ASN A 185 7.77 -11.10 7.45
C ASN A 185 9.31 -11.22 7.50
N TYR A 186 9.86 -11.67 8.63
CA TYR A 186 11.30 -11.95 8.75
C TYR A 186 11.75 -13.05 7.81
N ARG A 187 11.05 -14.19 7.77
CA ARG A 187 11.43 -15.33 6.91
C ARG A 187 11.41 -14.99 5.42
N GLU A 188 10.53 -14.08 5.01
CA GLU A 188 10.41 -13.61 3.63
C GLU A 188 11.36 -12.44 3.29
N SER A 189 11.97 -11.81 4.30
CA SER A 189 12.82 -10.63 4.11
C SER A 189 14.17 -11.02 3.52
N CYS A 190 14.65 -10.24 2.54
CA CYS A 190 16.01 -10.38 2.03
C CYS A 190 17.10 -10.01 3.06
N HIS A 191 16.71 -9.36 4.17
CA HIS A 191 17.59 -9.01 5.28
C HIS A 191 17.59 -10.06 6.39
N TYR A 192 16.94 -11.22 6.19
CA TYR A 192 16.88 -12.29 7.17
C TYR A 192 18.28 -12.82 7.51
N ASN A 193 18.61 -12.87 8.80
CA ASN A 193 19.82 -13.50 9.30
C ASN A 193 19.47 -14.84 9.98
N PRO A 194 19.84 -15.99 9.38
CA PRO A 194 19.51 -17.31 9.94
C PRO A 194 20.06 -17.55 11.36
N LYS A 195 21.16 -16.88 11.75
CA LYS A 195 21.74 -17.04 13.09
C LYS A 195 20.89 -16.37 14.17
N LEU A 196 20.24 -15.26 13.84
CA LEU A 196 19.41 -14.50 14.78
C LEU A 196 17.94 -14.90 14.70
N GLY A 197 17.51 -15.55 13.62
CA GLY A 197 16.09 -15.82 13.35
C GLY A 197 15.30 -14.55 12.99
N ARG A 198 15.99 -13.45 12.66
CA ARG A 198 15.44 -12.11 12.40
C ARG A 198 16.43 -11.28 11.59
N PRO A 199 16.06 -10.08 11.12
CA PRO A 199 17.01 -9.14 10.54
C PRO A 199 18.11 -8.72 11.53
N SER A 200 19.30 -8.46 11.00
CA SER A 200 20.44 -7.85 11.72
C SER A 200 20.58 -6.36 11.40
N GLY A 201 21.35 -5.65 12.20
CA GLY A 201 21.65 -4.23 12.06
C GLY A 201 21.19 -3.38 13.25
N ASP A 202 20.51 -3.96 14.24
CA ASP A 202 20.25 -3.32 15.54
C ASP A 202 21.50 -3.17 16.39
N GLU A 203 22.60 -3.86 16.05
CA GLU A 203 23.92 -3.64 16.62
C GLU A 203 24.52 -2.27 16.26
N TYR A 204 24.03 -1.63 15.20
CA TYR A 204 24.49 -0.30 14.81
C TYR A 204 23.78 0.78 15.64
N GLY A 205 24.57 1.56 16.38
CA GLY A 205 24.07 2.59 17.30
C GLY A 205 23.08 3.60 16.68
N TYR A 206 23.17 3.89 15.39
CA TYR A 206 22.23 4.83 14.74
C TYR A 206 20.85 4.20 14.43
N ASN A 207 20.75 2.88 14.39
CA ASN A 207 19.52 2.13 14.10
C ASN A 207 18.68 1.86 15.36
N ASN A 208 19.31 1.86 16.53
CA ASN A 208 18.67 1.57 17.80
C ASN A 208 18.64 2.78 18.75
N LYS A 209 19.25 3.92 18.41
CA LYS A 209 19.21 5.12 19.25
C LYS A 209 17.79 5.64 19.40
N SER A 210 17.35 5.72 20.65
CA SER A 210 16.00 6.14 21.03
C SER A 210 15.86 7.67 21.13
N ALA A 211 14.61 8.16 21.17
CA ALA A 211 14.26 9.57 21.35
C ALA A 211 14.80 10.16 22.66
N ASP A 212 14.88 9.35 23.72
CA ASP A 212 15.43 9.70 25.03
C ASP A 212 16.94 9.43 25.17
N GLY A 213 17.62 9.09 24.07
CA GLY A 213 19.07 8.89 24.03
C GLY A 213 19.57 7.55 24.55
N GLY A 214 18.67 6.65 24.93
CA GLY A 214 18.95 5.24 25.19
C GLY A 214 19.07 4.41 23.90
N HIS A 215 19.04 3.09 24.06
CA HIS A 215 19.09 2.13 22.96
C HIS A 215 17.86 1.22 23.02
N VAL A 216 17.16 1.09 21.91
CA VAL A 216 16.02 0.19 21.74
C VAL A 216 16.56 -1.23 21.62
N GLU A 217 16.09 -2.13 22.48
CA GLU A 217 16.45 -3.54 22.45
C GLU A 217 15.32 -4.39 21.83
N HIS A 218 15.70 -5.43 21.09
CA HIS A 218 14.74 -6.37 20.54
C HIS A 218 14.03 -7.15 21.67
N GLY A 219 12.70 -7.12 21.67
CA GLY A 219 11.85 -7.69 22.71
C GLY A 219 11.61 -6.76 23.91
N ALA A 220 12.15 -5.54 23.92
CA ALA A 220 11.97 -4.63 25.05
C ALA A 220 10.61 -3.91 25.02
N ARG A 221 10.09 -3.60 26.20
CA ARG A 221 8.93 -2.71 26.36
C ARG A 221 9.37 -1.27 26.06
N VAL A 222 8.62 -0.60 25.20
CA VAL A 222 8.91 0.76 24.76
C VAL A 222 7.66 1.62 24.71
N TRP A 223 7.87 2.93 24.66
CA TRP A 223 6.81 3.91 24.46
C TRP A 223 7.06 4.70 23.18
N PHE A 224 6.02 5.12 22.50
CA PHE A 224 6.14 5.91 21.26
C PHE A 224 4.90 6.78 21.08
N THR A 225 4.96 7.75 20.16
CA THR A 225 3.80 8.61 19.86
C THR A 225 3.02 8.11 18.66
N ASP A 226 1.69 8.09 18.76
CA ASP A 226 0.83 7.99 17.58
C ASP A 226 0.90 9.27 16.73
N TRP A 227 0.24 9.26 15.57
CA TRP A 227 0.16 10.42 14.67
C TRP A 227 -0.55 11.65 15.28
N HIS A 228 -1.29 11.46 16.39
CA HIS A 228 -1.91 12.54 17.16
C HIS A 228 -1.04 13.05 18.32
N GLY A 229 0.15 12.46 18.53
CA GLY A 229 1.05 12.76 19.63
C GLY A 229 0.68 12.12 20.96
N ARG A 230 -0.25 11.15 21.01
CA ARG A 230 -0.55 10.37 22.22
C ARG A 230 0.53 9.33 22.44
N ILE A 231 0.92 9.12 23.70
CA ILE A 231 1.83 8.03 24.03
C ILE A 231 1.09 6.71 24.01
N LEU A 232 1.65 5.76 23.26
CA LEU A 232 1.29 4.35 23.27
C LEU A 232 2.48 3.56 23.85
N GLU A 233 2.19 2.36 24.31
CA GLU A 233 3.19 1.38 24.74
C GLU A 233 3.11 0.12 23.90
N GLY A 234 4.21 -0.62 23.84
CA GLY A 234 4.27 -1.90 23.17
C GLY A 234 5.61 -2.58 23.34
N VAL A 235 5.79 -3.69 22.63
CA VAL A 235 7.05 -4.44 22.60
C VAL A 235 7.74 -4.22 21.26
N ALA A 236 9.00 -3.78 21.29
CA ALA A 236 9.78 -3.47 20.10
C ALA A 236 10.45 -4.72 19.51
N TYR A 237 10.37 -4.88 18.21
CA TYR A 237 11.01 -5.94 17.43
C TYR A 237 11.72 -5.29 16.24
N TYR A 238 13.04 -5.44 16.17
CA TYR A 238 13.86 -4.83 15.12
C TYR A 238 13.38 -5.21 13.71
N ASN A 239 13.24 -4.24 12.81
CA ASN A 239 12.84 -4.48 11.42
C ASN A 239 14.02 -4.29 10.46
N ILE A 240 14.35 -3.05 10.14
CA ILE A 240 15.42 -2.71 9.21
C ILE A 240 15.86 -1.26 9.41
N ASN A 241 17.16 -0.99 9.31
CA ASN A 241 17.72 0.34 9.54
C ASN A 241 17.23 0.89 10.88
N ASN A 242 16.79 2.14 10.91
CA ASN A 242 16.23 2.76 12.09
C ASN A 242 14.75 2.40 12.32
N MET A 243 14.16 1.44 11.60
CA MET A 243 12.75 1.07 11.73
C MET A 243 12.56 -0.15 12.62
N TRP A 244 11.54 -0.08 13.48
CA TRP A 244 11.18 -1.11 14.45
C TRP A 244 9.69 -1.42 14.37
N TRP A 245 9.34 -2.70 14.40
CA TRP A 245 7.97 -3.12 14.67
C TRP A 245 7.67 -2.95 16.15
N VAL A 246 6.61 -2.23 16.50
CA VAL A 246 6.14 -2.14 17.88
C VAL A 246 4.78 -2.81 17.97
N VAL A 247 4.70 -3.91 18.73
CA VAL A 247 3.47 -4.67 18.95
C VAL A 247 2.72 -4.05 20.12
N THR A 248 1.54 -3.49 19.85
CA THR A 248 0.68 -2.78 20.83
C THR A 248 -0.42 -3.68 21.37
N GLY A 249 -0.68 -4.81 20.73
CA GLY A 249 -1.67 -5.80 21.16
C GLY A 249 -1.59 -7.06 20.31
N LYS A 250 -2.40 -8.08 20.64
CA LYS A 250 -2.38 -9.40 19.96
C LYS A 250 -2.49 -9.29 18.43
N TYR A 251 -3.26 -8.32 17.95
CA TYR A 251 -3.55 -8.11 16.52
C TYR A 251 -3.20 -6.69 16.04
N ASP A 252 -2.37 -5.94 16.77
CA ASP A 252 -1.97 -4.59 16.36
C ASP A 252 -0.45 -4.39 16.45
N ARG A 253 0.09 -3.71 15.44
CA ARG A 253 1.51 -3.39 15.32
C ARG A 253 1.70 -2.06 14.60
N ARG A 254 2.81 -1.39 14.88
CA ARG A 254 3.22 -0.15 14.21
C ARG A 254 4.65 -0.29 13.69
N ASN A 255 4.97 0.38 12.58
CA ASN A 255 6.36 0.58 12.17
C ASN A 255 6.79 1.94 12.70
N VAL A 256 7.78 1.99 13.58
CA VAL A 256 8.19 3.21 14.28
C VAL A 256 9.69 3.39 14.12
N ALA A 257 10.14 4.61 13.82
CA ALA A 257 11.56 4.90 13.77
C ALA A 257 12.17 4.90 15.18
N SER A 258 13.40 4.44 15.36
CA SER A 258 14.08 4.36 16.67
C SER A 258 14.09 5.71 17.39
N PHE A 259 14.32 6.81 16.66
CA PHE A 259 14.31 8.17 17.19
C PHE A 259 12.92 8.71 17.59
N GLU A 260 11.86 7.94 17.37
CA GLU A 260 10.49 8.21 17.85
C GLU A 260 10.09 7.28 19.01
N ILE A 261 10.96 6.34 19.37
CA ILE A 261 10.76 5.39 20.47
C ILE A 261 11.44 5.92 21.72
N TYR A 262 10.80 5.77 22.88
CA TYR A 262 11.32 6.06 24.20
C TYR A 262 11.59 4.74 24.92
N THR A 263 12.78 4.60 25.49
CA THR A 263 13.15 3.41 26.29
C THR A 263 12.70 3.53 27.75
N LYS A 264 12.43 4.75 28.21
CA LYS A 264 11.83 5.04 29.50
C LYS A 264 10.40 5.55 29.34
N GLN A 265 9.54 5.21 30.31
CA GLN A 265 8.19 5.73 30.34
C GLN A 265 8.23 7.26 30.46
N PRO A 266 7.56 7.98 29.56
CA PRO A 266 7.54 9.43 29.66
C PRO A 266 6.69 9.92 30.84
N ASP A 267 7.14 10.97 31.55
CA ASP A 267 6.55 11.45 32.82
C ASP A 267 5.04 11.69 32.77
N ASN A 268 4.56 12.28 31.67
CA ASN A 268 3.13 12.54 31.47
C ASN A 268 2.63 11.90 30.17
N LEU A 269 1.84 10.84 30.34
CA LEU A 269 1.19 10.09 29.26
C LEU A 269 -0.03 10.82 28.69
N ARG A 270 -0.67 11.72 29.46
CA ARG A 270 -1.84 12.50 29.03
C ARG A 270 -1.47 13.71 28.18
N THR A 271 -0.25 14.20 28.31
CA THR A 271 0.26 15.30 27.48
C THR A 271 0.50 14.83 26.06
N LYS A 272 -0.25 15.41 25.11
CA LYS A 272 -0.05 15.17 23.68
C LYS A 272 1.23 15.85 23.19
N ARG A 273 2.11 15.08 22.57
CA ARG A 273 3.36 15.54 21.94
C ARG A 273 3.12 15.93 20.48
N ASN A 274 2.22 16.88 20.25
CA ASN A 274 1.80 17.31 18.90
C ASN A 274 2.17 18.77 18.58
N GLY A 275 3.22 19.31 19.20
CA GLY A 275 3.60 20.72 19.10
C GLY A 275 3.74 21.22 17.65
N LYS A 276 4.37 20.43 16.77
CA LYS A 276 4.52 20.74 15.34
C LYS A 276 3.17 20.86 14.62
N VAL A 277 2.26 19.92 14.88
CA VAL A 277 0.91 19.90 14.29
C VAL A 277 0.07 21.06 14.83
N ARG A 278 0.14 21.31 16.14
CA ARG A 278 -0.54 22.44 16.79
C ARG A 278 -0.07 23.77 16.20
N ARG A 279 1.24 23.96 16.03
CA ARG A 279 1.82 25.15 15.39
C ARG A 279 1.31 25.34 13.97
N LYS A 280 1.43 24.30 13.13
CA LYS A 280 0.97 24.35 11.73
C LYS A 280 -0.51 24.75 11.64
N ARG A 281 -1.35 24.22 12.53
CA ARG A 281 -2.77 24.58 12.61
C ARG A 281 -2.98 26.02 13.05
N LEU A 282 -2.27 26.49 14.08
CA LEU A 282 -2.39 27.87 14.57
C LEU A 282 -1.93 28.88 13.52
N GLU A 283 -0.81 28.64 12.82
CA GLU A 283 -0.36 29.52 11.72
C GLU A 283 -1.35 29.54 10.55
N ALA A 284 -1.96 28.41 10.20
CA ALA A 284 -3.01 28.37 9.18
C ALA A 284 -4.27 29.15 9.60
N GLU A 285 -4.67 29.07 10.87
CA GLU A 285 -5.78 29.87 11.41
C GLU A 285 -5.46 31.37 11.45
N ILE A 286 -4.22 31.75 11.74
CA ILE A 286 -3.76 33.16 11.64
C ILE A 286 -3.90 33.64 10.19
N ALA A 287 -3.36 32.91 9.22
CA ALA A 287 -3.46 33.28 7.81
C ALA A 287 -4.91 33.39 7.33
N LYS A 288 -5.79 32.50 7.80
CA LYS A 288 -7.23 32.56 7.52
C LYS A 288 -7.89 33.79 8.13
N ALA A 289 -7.58 34.13 9.38
CA ALA A 289 -8.11 35.31 10.06
C ALA A 289 -7.67 36.60 9.35
N VAL A 290 -6.40 36.71 8.98
CA VAL A 290 -5.88 37.83 8.18
C VAL A 290 -6.58 37.93 6.83
N GLY A 291 -6.75 36.81 6.11
CA GLY A 291 -7.43 36.79 4.81
C GLY A 291 -8.92 37.16 4.87
N THR A 292 -9.55 37.06 6.06
CA THR A 292 -10.94 37.47 6.31
C THR A 292 -11.04 38.82 7.01
N MET A 293 -9.91 39.53 7.18
CA MET A 293 -9.80 40.82 7.89
C MET A 293 -10.21 40.77 9.37
N ASP A 294 -10.21 39.60 10.01
CA ASP A 294 -10.42 39.43 11.45
C ASP A 294 -9.09 39.54 12.20
N PHE A 295 -8.63 40.78 12.37
CA PHE A 295 -7.32 41.08 12.96
C PHE A 295 -7.25 40.82 14.47
N GLU A 296 -8.38 40.93 15.18
CA GLU A 296 -8.45 40.63 16.62
C GLU A 296 -8.18 39.14 16.87
N ARG A 297 -8.82 38.25 16.10
CA ARG A 297 -8.56 36.83 16.18
C ARG A 297 -7.11 36.50 15.80
N ALA A 298 -6.57 37.13 14.76
CA ALA A 298 -5.20 36.93 14.34
C ALA A 298 -4.19 37.32 15.44
N ALA A 299 -4.44 38.44 16.15
CA ALA A 299 -3.62 38.90 17.26
C ALA A 299 -3.63 37.90 18.44
N ILE A 300 -4.81 37.42 18.84
CA ILE A 300 -4.94 36.42 19.92
C ILE A 300 -4.15 35.15 19.58
N LEU A 301 -4.31 34.64 18.35
CA LEU A 301 -3.62 33.41 17.91
C LEU A 301 -2.10 33.62 17.81
N ARG A 302 -1.65 34.80 17.36
CA ARG A 302 -0.24 35.18 17.36
C ARG A 302 0.32 35.15 18.77
N ASP A 303 -0.36 35.75 19.75
CA ASP A 303 0.14 35.85 21.12
C ASP A 303 0.18 34.48 21.83
N ILE A 304 -0.74 33.57 21.48
CA ILE A 304 -0.69 32.16 21.90
C ILE A 304 0.54 31.44 21.33
N LEU A 305 0.90 31.72 20.08
CA LEU A 305 1.97 31.02 19.37
C LEU A 305 3.36 31.61 19.65
N PHE A 306 3.42 32.93 19.79
CA PHE A 306 4.62 33.74 19.97
C PHE A 306 4.43 34.69 21.17
N PRO A 307 4.43 34.15 22.40
CA PRO A 307 4.22 34.96 23.60
C PRO A 307 5.32 36.02 23.75
N GLY A 308 4.93 37.23 24.18
CA GLY A 308 5.85 38.37 24.33
C GLY A 308 6.19 39.10 23.04
N ASN A 309 5.48 38.81 21.94
CA ASN A 309 5.62 39.44 20.63
C ASN A 309 7.09 39.57 20.15
N PRO A 310 7.83 38.46 20.06
CA PRO A 310 9.21 38.47 19.60
C PRO A 310 9.29 38.89 18.13
N ALA A 311 10.46 39.38 17.69
CA ALA A 311 10.72 39.60 16.27
C ALA A 311 10.54 38.30 15.48
N LEU A 312 9.73 38.36 14.42
CA LEU A 312 9.42 37.23 13.56
C LEU A 312 10.12 37.35 12.21
N PHE A 313 10.44 36.20 11.64
CA PHE A 313 11.17 36.06 10.40
C PHE A 313 10.45 35.09 9.47
N VAL A 314 10.69 35.24 8.17
CA VAL A 314 10.38 34.25 7.13
C VAL A 314 11.67 33.79 6.48
N VAL A 315 11.69 32.57 5.97
CA VAL A 315 12.86 32.04 5.26
C VAL A 315 12.52 31.84 3.80
N TRP A 316 13.28 32.47 2.91
CA TRP A 316 13.15 32.36 1.46
C TRP A 316 14.20 31.38 0.92
N HIS A 317 13.81 30.44 0.07
CA HIS A 317 14.71 29.48 -0.56
C HIS A 317 15.00 29.90 -2.01
N LYS A 318 16.21 30.37 -2.30
CA LYS A 318 16.61 30.92 -3.61
C LYS A 318 16.45 29.92 -4.74
N GLY A 319 16.87 28.67 -4.54
CA GLY A 319 16.78 27.64 -5.60
C GLY A 319 15.37 27.20 -5.97
N HIS A 320 14.39 27.42 -5.07
CA HIS A 320 12.99 27.07 -5.32
C HIS A 320 12.15 28.30 -5.65
N CYS A 321 12.67 29.51 -5.39
CA CYS A 321 11.94 30.77 -5.47
C CYS A 321 10.64 30.75 -4.63
N LEU A 322 10.71 30.19 -3.41
CA LEU A 322 9.56 30.03 -2.51
C LEU A 322 9.95 30.25 -1.04
N TYR A 323 8.98 30.62 -0.20
CA TYR A 323 9.13 30.68 1.25
C TYR A 323 8.97 29.30 1.89
N HIS A 324 9.71 29.04 2.98
CA HIS A 324 9.48 27.89 3.85
C HIS A 324 8.16 28.03 4.60
N CYS A 325 7.40 26.94 4.67
CA CYS A 325 6.20 26.83 5.48
C CYS A 325 6.51 26.50 6.95
N ALA A 326 5.48 26.52 7.81
CA ALA A 326 5.58 26.20 9.24
C ALA A 326 6.42 24.93 9.52
N ASN A 327 7.26 24.98 10.56
CA ASN A 327 8.23 23.92 10.91
C ASN A 327 9.33 23.65 9.85
N PHE A 328 9.56 24.56 8.89
CA PHE A 328 10.47 24.36 7.75
C PHE A 328 10.07 23.17 6.86
N GLN A 329 8.77 22.88 6.77
CA GLN A 329 8.25 21.74 6.01
C GLN A 329 7.33 22.20 4.87
N GLY A 330 7.85 22.09 3.65
CA GLY A 330 7.17 22.51 2.43
C GLY A 330 7.43 23.97 2.07
N TYR A 331 6.95 24.35 0.90
CA TYR A 331 7.20 25.65 0.29
C TYR A 331 5.91 26.34 -0.14
N THR A 332 5.90 27.67 -0.15
CA THR A 332 4.79 28.50 -0.64
C THR A 332 5.30 29.73 -1.36
N HIS A 333 4.60 30.16 -2.41
CA HIS A 333 4.89 31.44 -3.08
C HIS A 333 4.28 32.63 -2.32
N ASP A 334 3.25 32.35 -1.52
CA ASP A 334 2.49 33.32 -0.76
C ASP A 334 3.19 33.61 0.58
N LYS A 335 3.66 34.85 0.74
CA LYS A 335 4.34 35.33 1.95
C LYS A 335 3.43 35.32 3.18
N ASP A 336 2.12 35.49 2.99
CA ASP A 336 1.17 35.51 4.12
C ASP A 336 0.92 34.10 4.66
N LYS A 337 1.09 33.08 3.81
CA LYS A 337 1.07 31.67 4.18
C LYS A 337 2.44 31.11 4.59
N ALA A 338 3.49 31.91 4.52
CA ALA A 338 4.84 31.50 4.91
C ALA A 338 4.91 31.21 6.41
N GLY A 339 5.77 30.25 6.77
CA GLY A 339 6.05 29.93 8.15
C GLY A 339 6.63 31.13 8.89
N ARG A 340 6.15 31.38 10.11
CA ARG A 340 6.65 32.45 10.97
C ARG A 340 7.63 31.88 11.97
N PHE A 341 8.84 32.42 12.04
CA PHE A 341 9.94 31.87 12.85
C PHE A 341 10.51 32.90 13.81
N THR A 342 10.92 32.48 14.99
CA THR A 342 11.65 33.34 15.95
C THR A 342 13.13 33.42 15.61
N ALA A 343 13.85 34.43 16.15
CA ALA A 343 15.30 34.58 15.98
C ALA A 343 16.10 33.30 16.36
N ARG A 344 15.65 32.59 17.39
CA ARG A 344 16.27 31.33 17.83
C ARG A 344 16.13 30.22 16.79
N GLU A 345 15.01 30.17 16.09
CA GLU A 345 14.68 29.10 15.14
C GLU A 345 15.39 29.27 13.81
N VAL A 346 15.55 30.51 13.36
CA VAL A 346 16.27 30.84 12.12
C VAL A 346 17.80 30.88 12.31
N LYS A 347 18.30 30.61 13.52
CA LYS A 347 19.74 30.55 13.78
C LYS A 347 20.38 29.46 12.92
N GLY A 348 21.33 29.84 12.06
CA GLY A 348 21.98 28.93 11.12
C GLY A 348 21.23 28.71 9.80
N TRP A 349 20.06 29.33 9.61
CA TRP A 349 19.30 29.24 8.36
C TRP A 349 19.65 30.34 7.35
N ASN A 350 20.35 31.41 7.76
CA ASN A 350 20.77 32.46 6.84
C ASN A 350 22.07 32.07 6.12
N GLN A 351 21.99 31.06 5.27
CA GLN A 351 23.09 30.50 4.49
C GLN A 351 22.52 29.96 3.18
N GLU A 352 23.28 30.08 2.08
CA GLU A 352 22.87 29.55 0.77
C GLU A 352 22.39 28.08 0.87
N PRO A 353 21.23 27.71 0.27
CA PRO A 353 20.38 28.51 -0.62
C PRO A 353 19.30 29.36 0.08
N ASN A 354 19.31 29.44 1.41
CA ASN A 354 18.28 30.10 2.22
C ASN A 354 18.66 31.54 2.59
N GLU A 355 17.64 32.40 2.63
CA GLU A 355 17.75 33.81 3.03
C GLU A 355 16.71 34.10 4.11
N VAL A 356 17.15 34.53 5.29
CA VAL A 356 16.27 34.87 6.40
C VAL A 356 15.87 36.34 6.26
N ARG A 357 14.57 36.60 6.15
CA ARG A 357 14.01 37.95 6.01
C ARG A 357 13.21 38.31 7.25
N SER A 358 13.51 39.48 7.84
CA SER A 358 12.73 40.02 8.94
C SER A 358 11.33 40.40 8.46
N LEU A 359 10.31 40.06 9.25
CA LEU A 359 9.01 40.68 9.13
C LEU A 359 9.06 41.92 10.01
N ALA A 360 9.22 43.08 9.38
CA ALA A 360 9.18 44.36 10.09
C ALA A 360 7.94 44.42 10.99
N ALA A 361 8.14 44.90 12.22
CA ALA A 361 7.12 45.02 13.25
C ALA A 361 5.98 45.95 12.84
#